data_AF-A0A8H8R4S9-F1
#
_entry.id   AF-A0A8H8R4S9-F1
#
_cell.length_a   1.000
_cell.length_b   1.000
_cell.length_c   1.000
_cell.angle_alpha   90.00
_cell.angle_beta   90.00
_cell.angle_gamma   90.00
#
_symmetry.space_group_name_H-M   'P 1'
#
loop_
_entity.id
_entity.type
_entity.pdbx_description
1 polymer ?
#
loop_
_entity_poly.entity_id
_entity_poly.type
_entity_poly.pdbx_seq_one_letter_code
_entity_poly.pdbx_strand_id
1 'polypeptide(L)'
;MQASTKLRQCLSIRSPKIGISIKQHRCLAIPSSPDRQPSPTPSPRTYPKFPTESLSYHWDTTPPTPTQLSHASKFFKMQPPTFLWSAPKFKTMDFGDSPEVCFLGRSNVGKSSLLNALLCKKIAHTSSKPGRTKLMNAFAVGGPEEDGKNRLVVLDMPGYGKGGRAEWGKEILKYLSKRRQLKRAFLLVDAEHGVKVSDRQILALFKEHEVPYQIVLSKADKVLFHGSRTPGHDALTSRISELRRTMEKVRDAVQPDPENDDEHAFGEAIACSSEKWIEGHRMGIDAVRFAMLQAAGLELRQRTRLAKPVEIIPHDQIFG
;
A
#
# COMPACT_ATOMS: atom_id res chain seq x y z
N MET A 1 -11.49 -60.04 -27.57
CA MET A 1 -11.94 -59.39 -28.82
C MET A 1 -12.66 -58.09 -28.49
N GLN A 2 -13.04 -57.30 -29.51
CA GLN A 2 -13.73 -55.98 -29.45
C GLN A 2 -14.91 -55.96 -28.43
N ALA A 3 -15.22 -54.90 -27.67
CA ALA A 3 -15.28 -53.44 -27.90
C ALA A 3 -16.53 -52.95 -28.68
N SER A 4 -17.40 -52.12 -28.08
CA SER A 4 -18.02 -50.93 -28.72
C SER A 4 -19.05 -50.16 -27.87
N THR A 5 -19.03 -48.84 -28.08
CA THR A 5 -19.84 -47.74 -27.52
C THR A 5 -21.28 -47.63 -28.07
N LYS A 6 -22.26 -47.19 -27.25
CA LYS A 6 -23.33 -46.17 -27.52
C LYS A 6 -24.31 -46.09 -26.33
N LEU A 7 -24.94 -44.99 -25.87
CA LEU A 7 -25.04 -43.53 -26.16
C LEU A 7 -26.47 -43.05 -26.53
N ARG A 8 -27.15 -42.49 -25.52
CA ARG A 8 -28.34 -41.60 -25.48
C ARG A 8 -29.68 -42.05 -26.13
N GLN A 9 -30.75 -41.69 -25.44
CA GLN A 9 -32.13 -41.63 -25.98
C GLN A 9 -32.80 -40.36 -25.45
N CYS A 10 -33.61 -39.68 -26.28
CA CYS A 10 -34.43 -38.53 -25.90
C CYS A 10 -35.87 -38.75 -26.35
N LEU A 11 -36.83 -38.43 -25.48
CA LEU A 11 -38.27 -38.36 -25.75
C LEU A 11 -38.88 -37.27 -24.85
N SER A 12 -40.01 -36.63 -25.11
CA SER A 12 -40.74 -36.19 -26.33
C SER A 12 -42.05 -35.49 -25.85
N ILE A 13 -42.89 -34.95 -26.75
CA ILE A 13 -44.32 -34.59 -26.54
C ILE A 13 -44.55 -33.37 -25.58
N ARG A 14 -45.45 -32.39 -25.77
CA ARG A 14 -46.39 -31.81 -26.80
C ARG A 14 -46.81 -30.41 -26.21
N SER A 15 -47.63 -29.48 -26.72
CA SER A 15 -48.36 -29.06 -27.95
C SER A 15 -48.96 -27.65 -27.63
N PRO A 16 -49.72 -26.92 -28.48
CA PRO A 16 -50.00 -27.01 -29.92
C PRO A 16 -49.62 -25.69 -30.68
N LYS A 17 -50.15 -25.47 -31.89
CA LYS A 17 -49.96 -24.24 -32.71
C LYS A 17 -51.25 -23.42 -32.83
N ILE A 18 -51.13 -22.09 -32.85
CA ILE A 18 -52.05 -21.16 -33.55
C ILE A 18 -51.16 -20.18 -34.33
N GLY A 19 -51.52 -19.82 -35.57
CA GLY A 19 -50.67 -19.07 -36.50
C GLY A 19 -51.04 -17.60 -36.65
N ILE A 20 -50.04 -16.76 -36.94
CA ILE A 20 -50.20 -15.35 -37.37
C ILE A 20 -49.29 -15.12 -38.59
N SER A 21 -49.74 -14.27 -39.53
CA SER A 21 -49.10 -14.07 -40.84
C SER A 21 -47.74 -13.38 -40.77
N ILE A 22 -46.79 -13.84 -41.59
CA ILE A 22 -45.43 -13.30 -41.68
C ILE A 22 -45.41 -12.12 -42.66
N LYS A 23 -45.33 -10.89 -42.14
CA LYS A 23 -44.83 -9.75 -42.92
C LYS A 23 -43.30 -9.73 -42.86
N GLN A 24 -42.65 -9.91 -44.00
CA GLN A 24 -41.19 -9.78 -44.12
C GLN A 24 -40.77 -8.30 -43.92
N HIS A 25 -40.29 -7.95 -42.74
CA HIS A 25 -39.59 -6.69 -42.54
C HIS A 25 -38.10 -6.87 -42.83
N ARG A 26 -37.62 -6.09 -43.81
CA ARG A 26 -36.25 -6.05 -44.31
C ARG A 26 -35.29 -5.72 -43.16
N CYS A 27 -34.36 -6.62 -42.82
CA CYS A 27 -33.29 -6.32 -41.87
C CYS A 27 -32.39 -5.24 -42.48
N LEU A 28 -32.50 -4.01 -41.98
CA LEU A 28 -31.54 -2.94 -42.26
C LEU A 28 -30.26 -3.21 -41.46
N ALA A 29 -29.12 -3.23 -42.14
CA ALA A 29 -27.83 -3.43 -41.49
C ALA A 29 -27.51 -2.22 -40.59
N ILE A 30 -27.17 -2.49 -39.33
CA ILE A 30 -26.62 -1.47 -38.44
C ILE A 30 -25.22 -1.12 -38.96
N PRO A 31 -24.91 0.15 -39.28
CA PRO A 31 -23.58 0.52 -39.74
C PRO A 31 -22.56 0.27 -38.63
N SER A 32 -21.43 -0.33 -39.00
CA SER A 32 -20.29 -0.51 -38.09
C SER A 32 -19.81 0.85 -37.60
N SER A 33 -19.65 0.97 -36.28
CA SER A 33 -19.06 2.18 -35.69
C SER A 33 -17.63 2.36 -36.21
N PRO A 34 -17.20 3.58 -36.57
CA PRO A 34 -15.83 3.82 -37.00
C PRO A 34 -14.86 3.46 -35.86
N ASP A 35 -13.75 2.82 -36.22
CA ASP A 35 -12.82 2.24 -35.28
C ASP A 35 -12.22 3.32 -34.37
N ARG A 36 -12.38 3.16 -33.05
CA ARG A 36 -11.82 4.12 -32.09
C ARG A 36 -10.34 3.84 -31.95
N GLN A 37 -9.54 4.54 -32.74
CA GLN A 37 -8.09 4.64 -32.53
C GLN A 37 -7.81 4.87 -31.03
N PRO A 38 -6.88 4.10 -30.43
CA PRO A 38 -6.53 4.29 -29.03
C PRO A 38 -6.06 5.72 -28.83
N SER A 39 -6.64 6.41 -27.85
CA SER A 39 -6.24 7.78 -27.49
C SER A 39 -4.73 7.83 -27.29
N PRO A 40 -4.00 8.78 -27.91
CA PRO A 40 -2.55 8.79 -27.88
C PRO A 40 -2.06 8.75 -26.44
N THR A 41 -1.16 7.80 -26.15
CA THR A 41 -0.49 7.69 -24.85
C THR A 41 0.05 9.08 -24.49
N PRO A 42 -0.35 9.68 -23.36
CA PRO A 42 0.09 11.02 -23.03
C PRO A 42 1.61 11.04 -22.99
N SER A 43 2.21 11.94 -23.77
CA SER A 43 3.67 12.09 -23.82
C SER A 43 4.21 12.24 -22.40
N PRO A 44 5.39 11.65 -22.07
CA PRO A 44 5.96 11.77 -20.74
C PRO A 44 6.10 13.26 -20.40
N ARG A 45 5.26 13.75 -19.47
CA ARG A 45 5.34 15.14 -19.04
C ARG A 45 6.68 15.33 -18.35
N THR A 46 7.62 15.95 -19.05
CA THR A 46 8.93 16.32 -18.50
C THR A 46 8.69 17.27 -17.33
N TYR A 47 8.85 16.75 -16.11
CA TYR A 47 8.86 17.58 -14.92
C TYR A 47 10.22 18.28 -14.84
N PRO A 48 10.31 19.49 -14.25
CA PRO A 48 11.58 19.91 -13.67
C PRO A 48 12.02 18.83 -12.68
N LYS A 49 13.32 18.48 -12.66
CA LYS A 49 13.86 17.36 -11.85
C LYS A 49 13.29 17.41 -10.44
N PHE A 50 12.36 16.51 -10.13
CA PHE A 50 11.66 16.52 -8.86
C PHE A 50 12.59 15.86 -7.82
N PRO A 51 12.93 16.51 -6.70
CA PRO A 51 13.76 15.91 -5.67
C PRO A 51 12.96 14.83 -4.93
N THR A 52 13.02 13.59 -5.42
CA THR A 52 12.28 12.43 -4.87
C THR A 52 12.70 12.12 -3.44
N GLU A 53 13.92 12.46 -3.06
CA GLU A 53 14.45 12.42 -1.69
C GLU A 53 13.63 13.33 -0.73
N SER A 54 13.05 14.43 -1.23
CA SER A 54 12.19 15.32 -0.44
C SER A 54 10.74 14.80 -0.23
N LEU A 55 10.45 13.55 -0.62
CA LEU A 55 9.16 12.89 -0.35
C LEU A 55 9.10 12.21 1.02
N SER A 56 10.23 12.00 1.68
CA SER A 56 10.28 11.39 3.00
C SER A 56 11.04 12.30 3.95
N TYR A 57 10.52 12.47 5.16
CA TYR A 57 11.30 13.03 6.26
C TYR A 57 11.84 11.88 7.09
N HIS A 58 13.15 11.70 7.10
CA HIS A 58 13.86 10.75 7.95
C HIS A 58 14.56 11.56 9.03
N TRP A 59 14.39 11.20 10.31
CA TRP A 59 15.07 11.87 11.42
C TRP A 59 15.93 10.89 12.24
N ASP A 60 15.46 9.67 12.49
CA ASP A 60 16.24 8.61 13.17
C ASP A 60 16.67 7.46 12.22
N THR A 61 16.39 7.59 10.92
CA THR A 61 16.69 6.57 9.90
C THR A 61 17.46 7.12 8.71
N THR A 62 18.06 6.23 7.91
CA THR A 62 18.73 6.58 6.64
C THR A 62 17.77 6.40 5.44
N PRO A 63 17.68 7.35 4.49
CA PRO A 63 16.91 7.17 3.27
C PRO A 63 17.32 5.92 2.46
N PRO A 64 16.36 5.19 1.86
CA PRO A 64 16.66 3.99 1.07
C PRO A 64 17.34 4.31 -0.27
N THR A 65 18.39 3.55 -0.60
CA THR A 65 19.11 3.75 -1.88
C THR A 65 18.27 3.37 -3.11
N PRO A 66 18.55 3.91 -4.30
CA PRO A 66 17.87 3.54 -5.55
C PRO A 66 17.86 2.03 -5.83
N THR A 67 18.93 1.31 -5.45
CA THR A 67 19.02 -0.16 -5.60
C THR A 67 18.06 -0.89 -4.65
N GLN A 68 17.91 -0.40 -3.42
CA GLN A 68 16.95 -0.93 -2.44
C GLN A 68 15.50 -0.65 -2.86
N LEU A 69 15.22 0.54 -3.37
CA LEU A 69 13.93 0.88 -3.98
C LEU A 69 13.63 0.01 -5.22
N SER A 70 14.63 -0.26 -6.07
CA SER A 70 14.50 -1.15 -7.23
C SER A 70 14.19 -2.59 -6.82
N HIS A 71 14.88 -3.12 -5.80
CA HIS A 71 14.61 -4.44 -5.21
C HIS A 71 13.17 -4.53 -4.68
N ALA A 72 12.75 -3.54 -3.89
CA ALA A 72 11.38 -3.47 -3.36
C ALA A 72 10.33 -3.37 -4.49
N SER A 73 10.60 -2.56 -5.51
CA SER A 73 9.74 -2.45 -6.69
C SER A 73 9.62 -3.77 -7.46
N LYS A 74 10.73 -4.51 -7.59
CA LYS A 74 10.76 -5.85 -8.23
C LYS A 74 9.96 -6.86 -7.42
N PHE A 75 10.19 -6.98 -6.11
CA PHE A 75 9.54 -7.97 -5.24
C PHE A 75 8.01 -7.99 -5.38
N PHE A 76 7.38 -6.81 -5.35
CA PHE A 76 5.92 -6.64 -5.51
C PHE A 76 5.41 -6.78 -6.96
N LYS A 77 6.31 -6.97 -7.93
CA LYS A 77 6.00 -7.19 -9.37
C LYS A 77 6.31 -8.62 -9.85
N MET A 78 7.14 -9.40 -9.12
CA MET A 78 7.52 -10.76 -9.53
C MET A 78 6.32 -11.71 -9.63
N GLN A 79 5.36 -11.58 -8.71
CA GLN A 79 4.14 -12.38 -8.66
C GLN A 79 2.95 -11.47 -8.29
N PRO A 80 1.74 -11.72 -8.84
CA PRO A 80 0.55 -10.98 -8.45
C PRO A 80 0.15 -11.34 -7.00
N PRO A 81 -0.47 -10.41 -6.24
CA PRO A 81 -0.89 -10.71 -4.88
C PRO A 81 -2.05 -11.71 -4.86
N THR A 82 -1.96 -12.65 -3.93
CA THR A 82 -2.97 -13.69 -3.65
C THR A 82 -3.80 -13.27 -2.45
N PHE A 83 -5.13 -13.29 -2.59
CA PHE A 83 -6.03 -13.10 -1.46
C PHE A 83 -6.05 -14.36 -0.60
N LEU A 84 -5.88 -14.22 0.71
CA LEU A 84 -5.93 -15.32 1.67
C LEU A 84 -7.31 -15.41 2.31
N TRP A 85 -7.71 -14.37 3.03
CA TRP A 85 -8.96 -14.36 3.80
C TRP A 85 -9.52 -12.95 4.04
N SER A 86 -10.80 -12.91 4.44
CA SER A 86 -11.49 -11.71 4.91
C SER A 86 -12.28 -12.03 6.18
N ALA A 87 -11.94 -11.38 7.30
CA ALA A 87 -12.43 -11.74 8.63
C ALA A 87 -13.06 -10.54 9.37
N PRO A 88 -14.23 -10.70 10.03
CA PRO A 88 -14.83 -9.66 10.87
C PRO A 88 -14.23 -9.57 12.28
N LYS A 89 -13.61 -10.64 12.77
CA LYS A 89 -13.15 -10.80 14.16
C LYS A 89 -11.79 -11.51 14.20
N PHE A 90 -11.00 -11.25 15.24
CA PHE A 90 -9.69 -11.88 15.43
C PHE A 90 -9.80 -13.42 15.51
N LYS A 91 -10.79 -13.94 16.24
CA LYS A 91 -11.03 -15.40 16.38
C LYS A 91 -11.46 -16.11 15.09
N THR A 92 -11.70 -15.40 13.99
CA THR A 92 -12.14 -15.98 12.70
C THR A 92 -11.16 -15.65 11.58
N MET A 93 -9.90 -15.36 11.92
CA MET A 93 -8.78 -15.26 10.98
C MET A 93 -8.16 -16.64 10.77
N ASP A 94 -7.58 -16.86 9.60
CA ASP A 94 -6.67 -17.98 9.38
C ASP A 94 -5.24 -17.54 9.70
N PHE A 95 -4.52 -18.32 10.52
CA PHE A 95 -3.30 -17.92 11.21
C PHE A 95 -2.09 -18.70 10.71
N GLY A 96 -1.44 -18.21 9.65
CA GLY A 96 -0.12 -18.71 9.23
C GLY A 96 1.05 -18.18 10.08
N ASP A 97 2.26 -18.62 9.77
CA ASP A 97 3.52 -18.17 10.40
C ASP A 97 4.38 -17.23 9.54
N SER A 98 3.80 -16.70 8.47
CA SER A 98 4.38 -15.64 7.63
C SER A 98 4.52 -14.31 8.39
N PRO A 99 5.52 -13.48 8.09
CA PRO A 99 5.58 -12.12 8.64
C PRO A 99 4.43 -11.28 8.06
N GLU A 100 3.83 -10.46 8.92
CA GLU A 100 2.63 -9.66 8.61
C GLU A 100 2.90 -8.17 8.75
N VAL A 101 2.31 -7.37 7.86
CA VAL A 101 2.24 -5.91 7.98
C VAL A 101 0.81 -5.43 7.76
N CYS A 102 0.29 -4.58 8.65
CA CYS A 102 -1.11 -4.13 8.59
C CYS A 102 -1.23 -2.63 8.30
N PHE A 103 -2.16 -2.26 7.43
CA PHE A 103 -2.43 -0.88 7.06
C PHE A 103 -3.65 -0.35 7.81
N LEU A 104 -3.47 0.74 8.56
CA LEU A 104 -4.50 1.46 9.30
C LEU A 104 -4.67 2.87 8.72
N GLY A 105 -5.79 3.51 9.03
CA GLY A 105 -6.03 4.91 8.68
C GLY A 105 -7.51 5.30 8.73
N ARG A 106 -7.79 6.61 8.74
CA ARG A 106 -9.16 7.15 8.71
C ARG A 106 -9.94 6.67 7.49
N SER A 107 -11.27 6.58 7.63
CA SER A 107 -12.16 6.52 6.46
C SER A 107 -11.84 7.67 5.47
N ASN A 108 -11.75 7.34 4.18
CA ASN A 108 -11.37 8.24 3.07
C ASN A 108 -9.94 8.84 3.12
N VAL A 109 -9.03 8.32 3.96
CA VAL A 109 -7.61 8.73 3.95
C VAL A 109 -6.89 8.31 2.66
N GLY A 110 -7.35 7.25 1.98
CA GLY A 110 -6.75 6.74 0.74
C GLY A 110 -6.21 5.31 0.82
N LYS A 111 -6.31 4.64 1.98
CA LYS A 111 -5.77 3.29 2.23
C LYS A 111 -6.01 2.26 1.12
N SER A 112 -7.25 2.07 0.67
CA SER A 112 -7.57 1.12 -0.41
C SER A 112 -6.89 1.49 -1.74
N SER A 113 -6.75 2.79 -2.03
CA SER A 113 -6.03 3.27 -3.22
C SER A 113 -4.52 3.05 -3.10
N LEU A 114 -3.94 3.25 -1.91
CA LEU A 114 -2.53 2.97 -1.63
C LEU A 114 -2.23 1.47 -1.76
N LEU A 115 -3.04 0.59 -1.15
CA LEU A 115 -2.89 -0.85 -1.27
C LEU A 115 -2.95 -1.30 -2.74
N ASN A 116 -3.90 -0.80 -3.52
CA ASN A 116 -3.96 -1.09 -4.97
C ASN A 116 -2.73 -0.57 -5.76
N ALA A 117 -2.01 0.44 -5.25
CA ALA A 117 -0.77 0.94 -5.84
C ALA A 117 0.45 0.10 -5.42
N LEU A 118 0.58 -0.23 -4.13
CA LEU A 118 1.61 -1.09 -3.56
C LEU A 118 1.57 -2.50 -4.14
N LEU A 119 0.37 -3.06 -4.30
CA LEU A 119 0.12 -4.44 -4.67
C LEU A 119 -0.14 -4.64 -6.18
N CYS A 120 0.05 -3.58 -6.99
CA CYS A 120 -0.06 -3.58 -8.45
C CYS A 120 -1.40 -4.08 -9.06
N LYS A 121 -2.42 -4.36 -8.24
CA LYS A 121 -3.68 -5.03 -8.63
C LYS A 121 -4.84 -4.39 -7.86
N LYS A 122 -6.00 -4.24 -8.51
CA LYS A 122 -7.23 -3.70 -7.88
C LYS A 122 -7.89 -4.77 -7.01
N ILE A 123 -7.42 -4.92 -5.78
CA ILE A 123 -7.91 -5.94 -4.82
C ILE A 123 -8.65 -5.31 -3.62
N ALA A 124 -8.31 -4.09 -3.23
CA ALA A 124 -9.02 -3.35 -2.20
C ALA A 124 -10.09 -2.44 -2.86
N HIS A 125 -11.35 -2.55 -2.45
CA HIS A 125 -12.41 -1.71 -3.00
C HIS A 125 -12.24 -0.23 -2.58
N THR A 126 -12.03 0.64 -3.55
CA THR A 126 -12.00 2.10 -3.38
C THR A 126 -13.41 2.68 -3.45
N SER A 127 -13.80 3.48 -2.46
CA SER A 127 -15.06 4.22 -2.45
C SER A 127 -14.92 5.52 -1.65
N SER A 128 -15.67 6.55 -2.02
CA SER A 128 -15.80 7.80 -1.27
C SER A 128 -16.81 7.72 -0.10
N LYS A 129 -17.56 6.63 0.00
CA LYS A 129 -18.52 6.40 1.11
C LYS A 129 -17.78 5.77 2.32
N PRO A 130 -17.80 6.40 3.51
CA PRO A 130 -17.15 5.88 4.71
C PRO A 130 -17.61 4.47 5.11
N GLY A 131 -16.78 3.75 5.87
CA GLY A 131 -17.13 2.44 6.43
C GLY A 131 -17.34 1.30 5.42
N ARG A 132 -16.74 1.38 4.21
CA ARG A 132 -16.88 0.34 3.17
C ARG A 132 -16.01 -0.91 3.40
N THR A 133 -14.79 -0.74 3.90
CA THR A 133 -13.97 -1.85 4.47
C THR A 133 -14.48 -2.12 5.88
N LYS A 134 -15.28 -3.18 6.04
CA LYS A 134 -15.89 -3.62 7.31
C LYS A 134 -15.25 -4.88 7.91
N LEU A 135 -14.34 -5.48 7.14
CA LEU A 135 -13.66 -6.75 7.42
C LEU A 135 -12.16 -6.50 7.24
N MET A 136 -11.34 -7.24 7.98
CA MET A 136 -9.89 -7.26 7.82
C MET A 136 -9.54 -8.21 6.68
N ASN A 137 -8.79 -7.77 5.68
CA ASN A 137 -8.48 -8.58 4.48
C ASN A 137 -6.98 -8.85 4.40
N ALA A 138 -6.57 -10.11 4.21
CA ALA A 138 -5.17 -10.50 4.11
C ALA A 138 -4.77 -10.88 2.68
N PHE A 139 -3.59 -10.41 2.25
CA PHE A 139 -3.05 -10.65 0.90
C PHE A 139 -1.58 -11.08 0.99
N ALA A 140 -1.23 -12.24 0.43
CA ALA A 140 0.16 -12.68 0.27
C ALA A 140 0.84 -11.96 -0.89
N VAL A 141 2.14 -11.65 -0.74
CA VAL A 141 2.98 -10.97 -1.73
C VAL A 141 4.37 -11.60 -1.85
N GLY A 142 5.01 -11.41 -3.00
CA GLY A 142 6.34 -11.98 -3.30
C GLY A 142 6.33 -13.41 -3.85
N GLY A 143 5.16 -14.07 -3.84
CA GLY A 143 5.01 -15.49 -4.13
C GLY A 143 5.29 -16.37 -2.90
N PRO A 144 5.03 -17.68 -2.99
CA PRO A 144 5.40 -18.63 -1.95
C PRO A 144 6.93 -18.82 -1.85
N GLU A 145 7.35 -19.44 -0.76
CA GLU A 145 8.65 -20.07 -0.58
C GLU A 145 8.57 -21.57 -0.94
N GLU A 146 9.71 -22.25 -1.02
CA GLU A 146 9.78 -23.67 -1.46
C GLU A 146 9.06 -24.63 -0.48
N ASP A 147 8.86 -24.22 0.77
CA ASP A 147 8.08 -24.92 1.81
C ASP A 147 6.57 -24.63 1.73
N GLY A 148 6.12 -23.80 0.77
CA GLY A 148 4.75 -23.35 0.60
C GLY A 148 4.36 -22.13 1.46
N LYS A 149 5.27 -21.59 2.28
CA LYS A 149 5.00 -20.43 3.14
C LYS A 149 4.88 -19.14 2.33
N ASN A 150 4.07 -18.19 2.78
CA ASN A 150 4.00 -16.87 2.15
C ASN A 150 5.15 -15.98 2.67
N ARG A 151 5.94 -15.39 1.77
CA ARG A 151 7.09 -14.52 2.14
C ARG A 151 6.68 -13.33 3.00
N LEU A 152 5.58 -12.68 2.65
CA LEU A 152 5.01 -11.54 3.37
C LEU A 152 3.49 -11.50 3.18
N VAL A 153 2.76 -11.19 4.24
CA VAL A 153 1.31 -11.00 4.24
C VAL A 153 0.96 -9.55 4.59
N VAL A 154 0.11 -8.93 3.78
CA VAL A 154 -0.29 -7.53 3.87
C VAL A 154 -1.77 -7.46 4.23
N LEU A 155 -2.11 -6.75 5.31
CA LEU A 155 -3.48 -6.66 5.82
C LEU A 155 -4.12 -5.29 5.63
N ASP A 156 -5.34 -5.27 5.10
CA ASP A 156 -6.23 -4.10 5.02
C ASP A 156 -7.16 -4.05 6.24
N MET A 157 -6.87 -3.19 7.23
CA MET A 157 -7.72 -3.04 8.42
C MET A 157 -8.95 -2.17 8.15
N PRO A 158 -10.09 -2.36 8.83
CA PRO A 158 -11.24 -1.45 8.71
C PRO A 158 -10.87 -0.03 9.14
N GLY A 159 -11.40 0.97 8.41
CA GLY A 159 -11.04 2.37 8.61
C GLY A 159 -11.72 3.01 9.82
N TYR A 160 -10.95 3.67 10.67
CA TYR A 160 -11.46 4.34 11.88
C TYR A 160 -11.98 5.76 11.60
N GLY A 161 -12.47 6.45 12.63
CA GLY A 161 -13.05 7.80 12.53
C GLY A 161 -14.52 7.81 12.09
N LYS A 162 -14.95 8.86 11.39
CA LYS A 162 -16.36 9.09 11.00
C LYS A 162 -16.91 7.94 10.15
N GLY A 163 -17.92 7.23 10.67
CA GLY A 163 -18.49 6.03 10.04
C GLY A 163 -17.81 4.70 10.43
N GLY A 164 -16.80 4.74 11.29
CA GLY A 164 -16.22 3.56 11.95
C GLY A 164 -17.12 3.05 13.08
N ARG A 165 -17.11 1.73 13.32
CA ARG A 165 -17.77 1.12 14.48
C ARG A 165 -16.80 0.97 15.65
N ALA A 166 -17.25 1.25 16.87
CA ALA A 166 -16.47 1.01 18.09
C ALA A 166 -16.05 -0.47 18.25
N GLU A 167 -16.86 -1.40 17.73
CA GLU A 167 -16.55 -2.84 17.64
C GLU A 167 -15.23 -3.10 16.90
N TRP A 168 -14.92 -2.35 15.84
CA TRP A 168 -13.70 -2.53 15.05
C TRP A 168 -12.46 -2.13 15.83
N GLY A 169 -12.55 -1.12 16.70
CA GLY A 169 -11.46 -0.77 17.62
C GLY A 169 -11.07 -1.96 18.49
N LYS A 170 -12.04 -2.69 19.05
CA LYS A 170 -11.80 -3.88 19.89
C LYS A 170 -11.19 -5.06 19.12
N GLU A 171 -11.51 -5.26 17.85
CA GLU A 171 -10.92 -6.34 17.04
C GLU A 171 -9.55 -5.97 16.47
N ILE A 172 -9.34 -4.71 16.06
CA ILE A 172 -8.02 -4.18 15.71
C ILE A 172 -7.07 -4.31 16.91
N LEU A 173 -7.50 -3.88 18.11
CA LEU A 173 -6.66 -3.92 19.31
C LEU A 173 -6.23 -5.34 19.68
N LYS A 174 -7.13 -6.32 19.57
CA LYS A 174 -6.82 -7.75 19.75
C LYS A 174 -5.83 -8.28 18.73
N TYR A 175 -5.89 -7.81 17.48
CA TYR A 175 -4.93 -8.21 16.46
C TYR A 175 -3.55 -7.62 16.75
N LEU A 176 -3.46 -6.31 16.96
CA LEU A 176 -2.20 -5.59 17.23
C LEU A 176 -1.47 -6.18 18.46
N SER A 177 -2.18 -6.36 19.58
CA SER A 177 -1.61 -6.84 20.85
C SER A 177 -1.29 -8.34 20.93
N LYS A 178 -1.76 -9.17 19.98
CA LYS A 178 -1.64 -10.64 20.09
C LYS A 178 -0.96 -11.35 18.92
N ARG A 179 -0.81 -10.69 17.78
CA ARG A 179 -0.27 -11.33 16.56
C ARG A 179 1.26 -11.19 16.51
N ARG A 180 1.99 -12.16 17.08
CA ARG A 180 3.48 -12.23 17.06
C ARG A 180 4.10 -12.16 15.65
N GLN A 181 3.33 -12.49 14.63
CA GLN A 181 3.70 -12.43 13.22
C GLN A 181 3.65 -11.00 12.66
N LEU A 182 2.88 -10.07 13.25
CA LEU A 182 2.88 -8.66 12.87
C LEU A 182 4.25 -8.04 13.16
N LYS A 183 4.84 -7.39 12.15
CA LYS A 183 6.17 -6.77 12.23
C LYS A 183 6.17 -5.25 12.14
N ARG A 184 5.18 -4.66 11.45
CA ARG A 184 4.95 -3.21 11.49
C ARG A 184 3.52 -2.83 11.11
N ALA A 185 2.95 -1.87 11.83
CA ALA A 185 1.70 -1.21 11.48
C ALA A 185 1.97 0.04 10.63
N PHE A 186 1.29 0.19 9.49
CA PHE A 186 1.42 1.35 8.61
C PHE A 186 0.22 2.28 8.81
N LEU A 187 0.43 3.40 9.51
CA LEU A 187 -0.62 4.37 9.82
C LEU A 187 -0.67 5.45 8.75
N LEU A 188 -1.79 5.50 8.01
CA LEU A 188 -1.98 6.52 7.00
C LEU A 188 -2.50 7.82 7.61
N VAL A 189 -1.75 8.88 7.37
CA VAL A 189 -2.14 10.27 7.58
C VAL A 189 -2.43 10.90 6.22
N ASP A 190 -3.34 11.86 6.19
CA ASP A 190 -3.70 12.62 4.99
C ASP A 190 -2.79 13.85 4.88
N ALA A 191 -2.02 13.98 3.79
CA ALA A 191 -0.98 15.00 3.67
C ALA A 191 -1.50 16.45 3.59
N GLU A 192 -2.76 16.65 3.18
CA GLU A 192 -3.39 17.98 3.18
C GLU A 192 -3.86 18.37 4.58
N HIS A 193 -4.20 17.39 5.42
CA HIS A 193 -4.90 17.60 6.68
C HIS A 193 -4.02 17.38 7.92
N GLY A 194 -2.93 16.62 7.82
CA GLY A 194 -2.10 16.20 8.94
C GLY A 194 -2.82 15.29 9.95
N VAL A 195 -2.17 15.08 11.09
CA VAL A 195 -2.66 14.26 12.21
C VAL A 195 -3.92 14.87 12.84
N LYS A 196 -4.95 14.05 13.08
CA LYS A 196 -6.19 14.43 13.78
C LYS A 196 -6.33 13.67 15.10
N VAL A 197 -7.30 14.06 15.93
CA VAL A 197 -7.56 13.45 17.25
C VAL A 197 -7.70 11.92 17.17
N SER A 198 -8.43 11.42 16.15
CA SER A 198 -8.59 9.97 15.94
C SER A 198 -7.32 9.26 15.48
N ASP A 199 -6.33 9.97 14.93
CA ASP A 199 -5.02 9.41 14.59
C ASP A 199 -4.16 9.32 15.87
N ARG A 200 -4.16 10.37 16.70
CA ARG A 200 -3.51 10.37 18.03
C ARG A 200 -4.04 9.26 18.94
N GLN A 201 -5.33 8.93 18.85
CA GLN A 201 -5.92 7.79 19.55
C GLN A 201 -5.33 6.44 19.11
N ILE A 202 -4.96 6.27 17.83
CA ILE A 202 -4.32 5.04 17.35
C ILE A 202 -2.84 5.02 17.72
N LEU A 203 -2.14 6.16 17.69
CA LEU A 203 -0.76 6.28 18.15
C LEU A 203 -0.63 5.90 19.64
N ALA A 204 -1.53 6.39 20.50
CA ALA A 204 -1.59 6.00 21.90
C ALA A 204 -1.76 4.48 22.10
N LEU A 205 -2.61 3.83 21.30
CA LEU A 205 -2.82 2.37 21.34
C LEU A 205 -1.65 1.57 20.75
N PHE A 206 -0.78 2.17 19.92
CA PHE A 206 0.47 1.55 19.53
C PHE A 206 1.49 1.61 20.67
N LYS A 207 1.64 2.76 21.35
CA LYS A 207 2.53 2.92 22.51
C LYS A 207 2.10 2.07 23.71
N GLU A 208 0.79 1.97 23.98
CA GLU A 208 0.22 1.11 25.04
C GLU A 208 0.49 -0.39 24.82
N HIS A 209 0.79 -0.81 23.59
CA HIS A 209 0.94 -2.23 23.22
C HIS A 209 2.23 -2.53 22.46
N GLU A 210 3.25 -1.67 22.57
CA GLU A 210 4.60 -1.89 22.03
C GLU A 210 4.61 -2.27 20.53
N VAL A 211 3.66 -1.71 19.76
CA VAL A 211 3.41 -2.08 18.36
C VAL A 211 4.35 -1.29 17.45
N PRO A 212 5.30 -1.90 16.73
CA PRO A 212 6.17 -1.13 15.84
C PRO A 212 5.36 -0.48 14.71
N TYR A 213 5.52 0.83 14.47
CA TYR A 213 4.69 1.56 13.50
C TYR A 213 5.44 2.51 12.56
N GLN A 214 4.88 2.66 11.37
CA GLN A 214 5.34 3.53 10.28
C GLN A 214 4.28 4.57 9.95
N ILE A 215 4.63 5.86 9.88
CA ILE A 215 3.72 6.87 9.34
C ILE A 215 3.86 6.93 7.81
N VAL A 216 2.71 6.98 7.12
CA VAL A 216 2.62 7.17 5.67
C VAL A 216 1.71 8.37 5.36
N LEU A 217 2.30 9.42 4.78
CA LEU A 217 1.61 10.63 4.34
C LEU A 217 1.00 10.41 2.95
N SER A 218 -0.23 9.95 2.94
CA SER A 218 -1.02 9.68 1.73
C SER A 218 -1.55 10.97 1.08
N LYS A 219 -1.84 10.91 -0.24
CA LYS A 219 -2.33 12.04 -1.07
C LYS A 219 -1.37 13.23 -1.18
N ALA A 220 -0.07 13.04 -0.99
CA ALA A 220 0.89 14.14 -1.09
C ALA A 220 0.92 14.82 -2.48
N ASP A 221 0.32 14.22 -3.50
CA ASP A 221 0.09 14.85 -4.80
C ASP A 221 -0.89 16.03 -4.77
N LYS A 222 -1.81 16.10 -3.79
CA LYS A 222 -2.75 17.22 -3.66
C LYS A 222 -2.04 18.49 -3.16
N VAL A 223 -1.11 18.32 -2.20
CA VAL A 223 -0.19 19.37 -1.74
C VAL A 223 0.77 19.77 -2.87
N LEU A 224 1.52 18.80 -3.43
CA LEU A 224 2.60 19.09 -4.39
C LEU A 224 2.11 19.50 -5.79
N PHE A 225 0.95 19.04 -6.24
CA PHE A 225 0.44 19.20 -7.60
C PHE A 225 -1.03 19.64 -7.64
N HIS A 226 -1.37 20.74 -6.96
CA HIS A 226 -2.74 21.25 -6.98
C HIS A 226 -3.25 21.54 -8.41
N GLY A 227 -4.38 20.95 -8.79
CA GLY A 227 -4.99 21.09 -10.11
C GLY A 227 -4.32 20.28 -11.24
N SER A 228 -4.62 20.65 -12.50
CA SER A 228 -4.22 19.88 -13.70
C SER A 228 -2.90 20.34 -14.36
N ARG A 229 -2.41 21.52 -13.97
CA ARG A 229 -1.17 22.14 -14.48
C ARG A 229 0.02 21.73 -13.61
N THR A 230 1.16 21.49 -14.24
CA THR A 230 2.44 21.30 -13.52
C THR A 230 2.86 22.64 -12.88
N PRO A 231 3.28 22.69 -11.61
CA PRO A 231 3.84 23.91 -11.02
C PRO A 231 5.17 24.30 -11.68
N GLY A 232 5.47 25.60 -11.67
CA GLY A 232 6.83 26.10 -11.86
C GLY A 232 7.72 25.73 -10.66
N HIS A 233 9.04 25.88 -10.83
CA HIS A 233 10.05 25.49 -9.85
C HIS A 233 9.77 26.04 -8.44
N ASP A 234 9.57 27.35 -8.30
CA ASP A 234 9.52 27.98 -6.97
C ASP A 234 8.20 27.68 -6.24
N ALA A 235 7.12 27.49 -7.00
CA ALA A 235 5.84 27.00 -6.50
C ALA A 235 5.94 25.53 -6.03
N LEU A 236 6.77 24.71 -6.68
CA LEU A 236 7.05 23.34 -6.26
C LEU A 236 7.87 23.32 -4.97
N THR A 237 8.95 24.12 -4.90
CA THR A 237 9.79 24.29 -3.70
C THR A 237 8.99 24.79 -2.49
N SER A 238 8.05 25.71 -2.71
CA SER A 238 7.13 26.20 -1.68
C SER A 238 6.21 25.08 -1.15
N ARG A 239 5.67 24.23 -2.02
CA ARG A 239 4.81 23.08 -1.63
C ARG A 239 5.58 21.93 -0.98
N ILE A 240 6.84 21.73 -1.37
CA ILE A 240 7.75 20.79 -0.67
C ILE A 240 7.99 21.30 0.76
N SER A 241 8.19 22.60 0.94
CA SER A 241 8.33 23.23 2.26
C SER A 241 7.03 23.13 3.10
N GLU A 242 5.86 23.23 2.47
CA GLU A 242 4.56 23.00 3.11
C GLU A 242 4.39 21.53 3.55
N LEU A 243 4.69 20.58 2.66
CA LEU A 243 4.67 19.14 2.98
C LEU A 243 5.62 18.80 4.13
N ARG A 244 6.82 19.40 4.15
CA ARG A 244 7.81 19.25 5.23
C ARG A 244 7.27 19.76 6.57
N ARG A 245 6.61 20.93 6.60
CA ARG A 245 5.93 21.43 7.81
C ARG A 245 4.81 20.52 8.32
N THR A 246 4.20 19.72 7.44
CA THR A 246 3.25 18.67 7.83
C THR A 246 3.96 17.41 8.35
N MET A 247 5.13 17.07 7.82
CA MET A 247 5.99 15.99 8.35
C MET A 247 6.57 16.33 9.74
N GLU A 248 6.97 17.57 9.96
CA GLU A 248 7.43 18.08 11.26
C GLU A 248 6.30 17.94 12.31
N LYS A 249 5.09 18.43 12.01
CA LYS A 249 3.88 18.23 12.84
C LYS A 249 3.41 16.78 12.99
N VAL A 250 3.92 15.86 12.17
CA VAL A 250 3.73 14.41 12.33
C VAL A 250 4.73 13.87 13.35
N ARG A 251 6.02 14.25 13.26
CA ARG A 251 7.05 13.93 14.26
C ARG A 251 6.63 14.41 15.65
N ASP A 252 6.21 15.67 15.79
CA ASP A 252 5.70 16.26 17.04
C ASP A 252 4.48 15.52 17.64
N ALA A 253 3.80 14.68 16.86
CA ALA A 253 2.66 13.87 17.28
C ALA A 253 3.00 12.39 17.54
N VAL A 254 4.23 11.98 17.24
CA VAL A 254 4.77 10.61 17.31
C VAL A 254 5.84 10.52 18.39
N GLN A 255 6.84 11.40 18.34
CA GLN A 255 7.87 11.62 19.35
C GLN A 255 7.73 13.07 19.85
N PRO A 256 6.82 13.35 20.81
CA PRO A 256 6.61 14.70 21.35
C PRO A 256 7.67 15.13 22.38
N ASP A 257 8.51 14.19 22.83
CA ASP A 257 9.51 14.35 23.89
C ASP A 257 10.84 13.74 23.40
N PRO A 258 11.91 14.54 23.23
CA PRO A 258 13.23 14.04 22.81
C PRO A 258 13.98 13.23 23.89
N GLU A 259 13.53 13.24 25.14
CA GLU A 259 14.15 12.48 26.24
C GLU A 259 13.40 11.16 26.53
N ASN A 260 12.15 11.04 26.09
CA ASN A 260 11.33 9.82 26.18
C ASN A 260 10.87 9.34 24.79
N ASP A 261 11.85 9.12 23.91
CA ASP A 261 11.63 8.61 22.56
C ASP A 261 10.80 7.31 22.56
N ASP A 262 9.88 7.19 21.60
CA ASP A 262 9.08 5.98 21.43
C ASP A 262 9.84 5.01 20.53
N GLU A 263 10.60 4.07 21.11
CA GLU A 263 11.40 3.06 20.39
C GLU A 263 10.60 2.23 19.36
N HIS A 264 9.26 2.23 19.46
CA HIS A 264 8.36 1.52 18.55
C HIS A 264 7.94 2.38 17.35
N ALA A 265 8.10 3.70 17.43
CA ALA A 265 7.95 4.59 16.28
C ALA A 265 9.16 4.44 15.36
N PHE A 266 8.93 4.12 14.08
CA PHE A 266 9.98 4.32 13.09
C PHE A 266 10.15 5.83 12.85
N GLY A 267 11.36 6.34 13.10
CA GLY A 267 11.75 7.75 12.98
C GLY A 267 11.82 8.29 11.54
N GLU A 268 10.79 8.01 10.75
CA GLU A 268 10.57 8.53 9.41
C GLU A 268 9.08 8.67 9.07
N ALA A 269 8.75 9.62 8.20
CA ALA A 269 7.42 9.82 7.62
C ALA A 269 7.52 9.81 6.09
N ILE A 270 7.02 8.74 5.46
CA ILE A 270 7.09 8.53 4.01
C ILE A 270 5.85 9.15 3.34
N ALA A 271 6.01 10.16 2.48
CA ALA A 271 4.90 10.71 1.71
C ALA A 271 4.75 10.06 0.34
N CYS A 272 3.50 9.83 -0.08
CA CYS A 272 3.19 9.04 -1.27
C CYS A 272 1.89 9.47 -1.97
N SER A 273 1.73 9.01 -3.21
CA SER A 273 0.49 9.08 -3.97
C SER A 273 0.17 7.76 -4.65
N SER A 274 -1.07 7.32 -4.53
CA SER A 274 -1.61 6.21 -5.33
C SER A 274 -1.85 6.57 -6.79
N GLU A 275 -1.95 7.87 -7.11
CA GLU A 275 -2.41 8.40 -8.41
C GLU A 275 -1.28 9.04 -9.23
N LYS A 276 -0.37 9.77 -8.58
CA LYS A 276 0.65 10.58 -9.25
C LYS A 276 1.87 9.74 -9.68
N TRP A 277 2.19 9.84 -10.97
CA TRP A 277 3.42 9.32 -11.54
C TRP A 277 4.42 10.45 -11.84
N ILE A 278 5.69 10.18 -11.56
CA ILE A 278 6.87 11.01 -11.83
C ILE A 278 7.94 10.06 -12.37
N GLU A 279 8.55 10.39 -13.51
CA GLU A 279 9.70 9.63 -14.08
C GLU A 279 9.49 8.10 -14.12
N GLY A 280 8.32 7.67 -14.57
CA GLY A 280 7.94 6.24 -14.70
C GLY A 280 7.56 5.53 -13.38
N HIS A 281 7.74 6.19 -12.23
CA HIS A 281 7.47 5.63 -10.90
C HIS A 281 6.25 6.30 -10.27
N ARG A 282 5.57 5.63 -9.32
CA ARG A 282 4.53 6.26 -8.50
C ARG A 282 5.14 6.88 -7.27
N MET A 283 4.78 8.13 -7.01
CA MET A 283 5.38 8.96 -5.97
C MET A 283 5.34 8.28 -4.59
N GLY A 284 6.51 8.00 -4.00
CA GLY A 284 6.67 7.37 -2.67
C GLY A 284 6.30 5.89 -2.56
N ILE A 285 5.72 5.25 -3.59
CA ILE A 285 5.19 3.87 -3.50
C ILE A 285 6.31 2.85 -3.26
N ASP A 286 7.46 2.99 -3.93
CA ASP A 286 8.57 2.06 -3.76
C ASP A 286 9.32 2.24 -2.43
N ALA A 287 9.23 3.42 -1.79
CA ALA A 287 9.73 3.66 -0.43
C ALA A 287 8.84 2.96 0.62
N VAL A 288 7.52 3.05 0.49
CA VAL A 288 6.60 2.29 1.36
C VAL A 288 6.78 0.78 1.16
N ARG A 289 7.00 0.30 -0.07
CA ARG A 289 7.39 -1.11 -0.32
C ARG A 289 8.70 -1.49 0.37
N PHE A 290 9.70 -0.63 0.34
CA PHE A 290 10.97 -0.88 1.03
C PHE A 290 10.76 -1.02 2.54
N ALA A 291 10.02 -0.10 3.18
CA ALA A 291 9.69 -0.19 4.61
C ALA A 291 8.90 -1.47 4.96
N MET A 292 8.00 -1.94 4.08
CA MET A 292 7.31 -3.23 4.24
C MET A 292 8.26 -4.43 4.18
N LEU A 293 9.27 -4.41 3.30
CA LEU A 293 10.28 -5.47 3.25
C LEU A 293 11.23 -5.41 4.45
N GLN A 294 11.64 -4.20 4.87
CA GLN A 294 12.48 -3.99 6.04
C GLN A 294 11.82 -4.48 7.33
N ALA A 295 10.51 -4.26 7.50
CA ALA A 295 9.74 -4.84 8.59
C ALA A 295 9.76 -6.38 8.57
N ALA A 296 9.77 -6.98 7.38
CA ALA A 296 9.74 -8.44 7.20
C ALA A 296 11.13 -9.11 7.21
N GLY A 297 12.24 -8.36 7.20
CA GLY A 297 13.59 -8.89 7.02
C GLY A 297 13.92 -9.31 5.57
N LEU A 298 13.16 -8.78 4.60
CA LEU A 298 13.23 -9.10 3.16
C LEU A 298 13.90 -7.99 2.32
N GLU A 299 14.40 -6.94 2.98
CA GLU A 299 15.08 -5.83 2.35
C GLU A 299 16.41 -6.24 1.71
N LEU A 300 16.82 -5.52 0.66
CA LEU A 300 18.20 -5.63 0.18
C LEU A 300 19.13 -4.96 1.20
N ARG A 301 19.68 -5.76 2.11
CA ARG A 301 20.73 -5.32 3.03
C ARG A 301 21.94 -4.88 2.22
N GLN A 302 22.44 -3.68 2.52
CA GLN A 302 23.73 -3.27 1.99
C GLN A 302 24.79 -4.19 2.59
N ARG A 303 25.60 -4.82 1.73
CA ARG A 303 26.83 -5.50 2.19
C ARG A 303 27.86 -4.43 2.53
N THR A 304 27.69 -3.81 3.70
CA THR A 304 28.78 -3.10 4.35
C THR A 304 29.90 -4.12 4.54
N ARG A 305 30.94 -4.06 3.69
CA ARG A 305 32.23 -4.59 4.10
C ARG A 305 32.55 -3.82 5.37
N LEU A 306 32.60 -4.51 6.51
CA LEU A 306 33.30 -3.96 7.66
C LEU A 306 34.68 -3.54 7.12
N ALA A 307 35.01 -2.26 7.27
CA ALA A 307 36.39 -1.86 7.07
C ALA A 307 37.24 -2.77 7.95
N LYS A 308 38.46 -3.13 7.51
CA LYS A 308 39.42 -3.70 8.46
C LYS A 308 39.43 -2.76 9.67
N PRO A 309 39.38 -3.28 10.91
CA PRO A 309 39.45 -2.41 12.09
C PRO A 309 40.63 -1.48 11.91
N VAL A 310 40.37 -0.17 11.98
CA VAL A 310 41.44 0.82 11.84
C VAL A 310 42.45 0.49 12.92
N GLU A 311 43.68 0.22 12.52
CA GLU A 311 44.75 -0.11 13.45
C GLU A 311 44.98 1.14 14.29
N ILE A 312 44.52 1.10 15.55
CA ILE A 312 44.59 2.24 16.46
C ILE A 312 46.04 2.32 16.91
N ILE A 313 46.86 3.00 16.10
CA ILE A 313 48.24 3.34 16.43
C ILE A 313 48.20 4.13 17.76
N PRO A 314 48.79 3.61 18.84
CA PRO A 314 48.75 4.29 20.12
C PRO A 314 49.63 5.55 20.10
N HIS A 315 49.35 6.48 21.02
CA HIS A 315 49.92 7.84 20.98
C HIS A 315 51.46 7.87 21.08
N ASP A 316 52.04 6.93 21.82
CA ASP A 316 53.48 6.69 21.92
C ASP A 316 54.10 6.35 20.55
N GLN A 317 53.48 5.48 19.76
CA GLN A 317 53.95 5.16 18.40
C GLN A 317 53.86 6.33 17.40
N ILE A 318 53.10 7.38 17.71
CA ILE A 318 52.97 8.57 16.84
C ILE A 318 53.92 9.70 17.27
N PHE A 319 54.17 9.87 18.58
CA PHE A 319 54.83 11.06 19.13
C PHE A 319 56.15 10.82 19.87
N GLY A 320 56.51 9.56 20.19
CA GLY A 320 57.76 9.19 20.87
C GLY A 320 57.66 9.06 22.39
#